data_AF-A0A9W7GUQ7-F1
#
_entry.id   AF-A0A9W7GUQ7-F1
#
_cell.length_a   1.000
_cell.length_b   1.000
_cell.length_c   1.000
_cell.angle_alpha   90.00
_cell.angle_beta   90.00
_cell.angle_gamma   90.00
#
_symmetry.space_group_name_H-M   'P 1'
#
loop_
_entity.id
_entity.type
_entity.pdbx_description
1 polymer ?
#
loop_
_entity_poly.entity_id
_entity_poly.type
_entity_poly.pdbx_seq_one_letter_code
_entity_poly.pdbx_strand_id
1 'polypeptide(L)'
;MDVTAAANDVAPGNWSETRRCVVLGGRGFSGRALVNRLLRLGGWIVRVADSSSHSLLLDTPSASDSLLADAISSGQASFCHVDVLDTSQIIEVTKGADVIFYMEPTDLDTHDFCNCYMIIVQGAKNVINACRESKVRRLVYNSSADVVFDGSRDILNGVESFTCPGKFNDMMIDLKFQAEGLIRLANNIDGLLTCVLRPSNVFGPGEPQFVPLLANLAKFGLEKFITGSGENMSDFTYVENVAHAHICAAETIDSRAVSVAGKAFFITNLEPVMFWEFVSLILEGLGYQRPFIKVPTWMVSYIVLLRQYIHDKLPYRIYKYSVSPHYLVLLASRDRTFDCSAAQKHLGYAPVVSLKDGIKSTVESFSHLAKDSYFMRFSNFDEQSKAEKLLGSGTVSDILLWRDERKTFSCFLTLAMVFYWFFFCGRTFTSSAAQLLLVVTAMLYGHGILASETCGFAVQKIPSSWFEIQDSDVKNSVRYVSDMWNRVVHTIKLLAKGDDWSRFFQVVVFLYFFKWIVSYSLAVLVGFVLVFAFTAFFVYEQYESVIEGLGAFLLFCIMESKGLIMRALPDSITAFIQNSNVSHQEKARLS
;
A
#
# COMPACT_ATOMS: atom_id res chain seq x y z
N MET A 1 34.33 17.97 20.11
CA MET A 1 34.69 17.07 21.22
C MET A 1 33.95 15.78 20.96
N ASP A 2 34.72 14.73 20.68
CA ASP A 2 34.31 13.50 20.02
C ASP A 2 33.21 12.71 20.74
N VAL A 3 32.24 12.23 19.97
CA VAL A 3 31.08 11.42 20.41
C VAL A 3 31.35 9.91 20.24
N THR A 4 32.60 9.50 20.08
CA THR A 4 32.99 8.10 19.83
C THR A 4 33.24 7.27 21.10
N ALA A 5 32.96 7.79 22.30
CA ALA A 5 33.43 7.17 23.56
C ALA A 5 32.36 6.47 24.43
N ALA A 6 31.07 6.42 24.06
CA ALA A 6 30.02 5.92 24.97
C ALA A 6 29.42 4.54 24.60
N ALA A 7 29.96 3.82 23.61
CA ALA A 7 29.36 2.58 23.09
C ALA A 7 29.96 1.27 23.64
N ASN A 8 30.85 1.31 24.64
CA ASN A 8 31.66 0.14 25.05
C ASN A 8 31.46 -0.38 26.48
N ASP A 9 30.52 0.13 27.28
CA ASP A 9 30.38 -0.31 28.67
C ASP A 9 29.31 -1.41 28.86
N VAL A 10 29.50 -2.53 28.15
CA VAL A 10 29.26 -3.84 28.76
C VAL A 10 30.65 -4.40 29.01
N ALA A 11 31.08 -4.39 30.27
CA ALA A 11 32.36 -4.95 30.66
C ALA A 11 32.50 -6.36 30.05
N PRO A 12 33.61 -6.67 29.35
CA PRO A 12 33.84 -8.03 28.89
C PRO A 12 33.86 -8.90 30.14
N GLY A 13 32.85 -9.77 30.28
CA GLY A 13 32.85 -10.78 31.32
C GLY A 13 34.19 -11.50 31.25
N ASN A 14 34.80 -11.72 32.42
CA ASN A 14 36.05 -12.45 32.58
C ASN A 14 35.82 -13.91 32.15
N TRP A 15 35.76 -14.16 30.83
CA TRP A 15 35.51 -15.47 30.26
C TRP A 15 36.85 -16.11 29.90
N SER A 16 37.34 -16.96 30.80
CA SER A 16 38.56 -17.75 30.56
C SER A 16 38.35 -18.88 29.55
N GLU A 17 37.12 -19.14 29.08
CA GLU A 17 36.79 -20.22 28.14
C GLU A 17 35.83 -19.74 27.03
N THR A 18 36.19 -20.05 25.78
CA THR A 18 35.38 -19.80 24.59
C THR A 18 34.12 -20.67 24.57
N ARG A 19 32.94 -20.07 24.42
CA ARG A 19 31.65 -20.77 24.40
C ARG A 19 31.25 -21.18 23.00
N ARG A 20 30.50 -22.27 22.87
CA ARG A 20 29.97 -22.76 21.59
C ARG A 20 28.47 -22.57 21.53
N CYS A 21 27.98 -21.91 20.49
CA CYS A 21 26.56 -21.74 20.25
C CYS A 21 26.15 -22.27 18.87
N VAL A 22 24.91 -22.74 18.78
CA VAL A 22 24.28 -23.07 17.50
C VAL A 22 23.14 -22.08 17.28
N VAL A 23 23.10 -21.45 16.10
CA VAL A 23 21.99 -20.61 15.66
C VAL A 23 21.25 -21.38 14.57
N LEU A 24 20.14 -22.02 14.95
CA LEU A 24 19.20 -22.63 14.00
C LEU A 24 18.36 -21.51 13.37
N GLY A 25 18.21 -21.52 12.04
CA GLY A 25 17.63 -20.39 11.30
C GLY A 25 18.57 -19.19 11.22
N GLY A 26 19.89 -19.42 11.33
CA GLY A 26 20.89 -18.36 11.43
C GLY A 26 21.07 -17.52 10.18
N ARG A 27 20.48 -17.91 9.04
CA ARG A 27 20.48 -17.07 7.82
C ARG A 27 19.26 -16.18 7.69
N GLY A 28 18.18 -16.46 8.45
CA GLY A 28 17.00 -15.62 8.45
C GLY A 28 17.30 -14.21 8.97
N PHE A 29 16.39 -13.27 8.71
CA PHE A 29 16.54 -11.86 9.04
C PHE A 29 17.04 -11.60 10.48
N SER A 30 16.34 -12.12 11.49
CA SER A 30 16.77 -11.97 12.89
C SER A 30 17.96 -12.86 13.26
N GLY A 31 18.09 -14.03 12.63
CA GLY A 31 19.19 -14.97 12.85
C GLY A 31 20.54 -14.39 12.41
N ARG A 32 20.58 -13.74 11.25
CA ARG A 32 21.79 -13.08 10.72
C ARG A 32 22.25 -11.95 11.64
N ALA A 33 21.31 -11.15 12.16
CA ALA A 33 21.63 -10.11 13.13
C ALA A 33 22.23 -10.69 14.42
N LEU A 34 21.69 -11.82 14.90
CA LEU A 34 22.23 -12.53 16.06
C LEU A 34 23.63 -13.08 15.81
N VAL A 35 23.85 -13.76 14.69
CA VAL A 35 25.18 -14.27 14.29
C VAL A 35 26.19 -13.13 14.24
N ASN A 36 25.86 -12.02 13.57
CA ASN A 36 26.73 -10.86 13.47
C ASN A 36 27.07 -10.27 14.85
N ARG A 37 26.08 -10.16 15.75
CA ARG A 37 26.29 -9.63 17.11
C ARG A 37 27.18 -10.56 17.94
N LEU A 38 26.97 -11.87 17.88
CA LEU A 38 27.80 -12.88 18.58
C LEU A 38 29.25 -12.83 18.11
N LEU A 39 29.49 -12.71 16.80
CA LEU A 39 30.83 -12.60 16.24
C LEU A 39 31.53 -11.29 16.64
N ARG A 40 30.81 -10.16 16.65
CA ARG A 40 31.34 -8.85 17.07
C ARG A 40 31.70 -8.79 18.55
N LEU A 41 30.91 -9.43 19.42
CA LEU A 41 31.21 -9.47 20.87
C LEU A 41 32.47 -10.29 21.19
N GLY A 42 32.80 -11.27 20.35
CA GLY A 42 33.91 -12.20 20.60
C GLY A 42 33.60 -13.20 21.72
N GLY A 43 34.49 -14.19 21.91
CA GLY A 43 34.32 -15.22 22.94
C GLY A 43 33.33 -16.35 22.60
N TRP A 44 32.74 -16.31 21.39
CA TRP A 44 31.82 -17.33 20.88
C TRP A 44 32.39 -18.02 19.64
N ILE A 45 32.21 -19.34 19.58
CA ILE A 45 32.31 -20.16 18.36
C ILE A 45 30.88 -20.41 17.88
N VAL A 46 30.54 -19.90 16.70
CA VAL A 46 29.17 -19.85 16.19
C VAL A 46 28.96 -20.90 15.10
N ARG A 47 28.07 -21.87 15.33
CA ARG A 47 27.59 -22.76 14.27
C ARG A 47 26.29 -22.21 13.70
N VAL A 48 26.32 -21.78 12.45
CA VAL A 48 25.16 -21.31 11.71
C VAL A 48 24.50 -22.51 11.03
N ALA A 49 23.25 -22.81 11.41
CA ALA A 49 22.51 -23.96 10.92
C ALA A 49 21.22 -23.50 10.23
N ASP A 50 21.03 -23.87 8.96
CA ASP A 50 19.89 -23.41 8.16
C ASP A 50 19.55 -24.40 7.04
N SER A 51 18.28 -24.44 6.62
CA SER A 51 17.75 -25.35 5.59
C SER A 51 17.85 -24.78 4.18
N SER A 52 18.14 -23.48 4.04
CA SER A 52 18.26 -22.83 2.74
C SER A 52 19.56 -23.23 2.03
N SER A 53 19.43 -23.82 0.83
CA SER A 53 20.54 -24.28 -0.03
C SER A 53 21.14 -23.18 -0.91
N HIS A 54 20.62 -21.95 -0.84
CA HIS A 54 21.23 -20.79 -1.50
C HIS A 54 22.63 -20.54 -0.94
N SER A 55 23.64 -20.33 -1.78
CA SER A 55 25.02 -20.12 -1.31
C SER A 55 25.12 -18.89 -0.41
N LEU A 56 26.07 -18.91 0.54
CA LEU A 56 26.43 -17.82 1.46
C LEU A 56 26.81 -16.48 0.77
N LEU A 57 26.76 -16.39 -0.57
CA LEU A 57 27.52 -15.44 -1.38
C LEU A 57 26.69 -14.59 -2.36
N LEU A 58 25.36 -14.72 -2.42
CA LEU A 58 24.58 -14.15 -3.53
C LEU A 58 23.67 -12.94 -3.24
N ASP A 59 23.56 -12.45 -2.01
CA ASP A 59 22.74 -11.27 -1.72
C ASP A 59 23.58 -10.05 -1.31
N THR A 60 24.15 -9.37 -2.32
CA THR A 60 24.90 -8.09 -2.24
C THR A 60 26.09 -8.06 -1.26
N PRO A 61 27.25 -7.49 -1.62
CA PRO A 61 28.38 -7.39 -0.69
C PRO A 61 28.06 -6.37 0.41
N SER A 62 27.41 -6.83 1.47
CA SER A 62 27.22 -6.05 2.69
C SER A 62 28.43 -6.24 3.59
N ALA A 63 28.76 -5.26 4.42
CA ALA A 63 29.84 -5.37 5.42
C ALA A 63 29.65 -6.53 6.42
N SER A 64 28.47 -7.16 6.45
CA SER A 64 28.20 -8.34 7.27
C SER A 64 28.68 -9.65 6.64
N ASP A 65 28.73 -9.74 5.31
CA ASP A 65 29.20 -10.94 4.62
C ASP A 65 30.71 -11.08 4.69
N SER A 66 31.44 -9.95 4.72
CA SER A 66 32.88 -9.96 5.00
C SER A 66 33.19 -10.46 6.40
N LEU A 67 32.42 -10.04 7.41
CA LEU A 67 32.63 -10.46 8.80
C LEU A 67 32.38 -11.96 8.98
N LEU A 68 31.30 -12.50 8.41
CA LEU A 68 31.02 -13.93 8.48
C LEU A 68 32.06 -14.75 7.70
N ALA A 69 32.50 -14.29 6.52
CA ALA A 69 33.55 -14.94 5.75
C ALA A 69 34.88 -14.98 6.53
N ASP A 70 35.27 -13.87 7.14
CA ASP A 70 36.46 -13.77 7.99
C ASP A 70 36.35 -14.72 9.18
N ALA A 71 35.19 -14.76 9.85
CA ALA A 71 34.93 -15.67 10.96
C ALA A 71 34.95 -17.15 10.57
N ILE A 72 34.49 -17.50 9.36
CA ILE A 72 34.58 -18.87 8.83
C ILE A 72 36.05 -19.23 8.58
N SER A 73 36.82 -18.31 7.98
CA SER A 73 38.25 -18.54 7.69
C SER A 73 39.10 -18.70 8.95
N SER A 74 38.76 -17.98 10.02
CA SER A 74 39.45 -18.07 11.32
C SER A 74 38.98 -19.24 12.18
N GLY A 75 37.96 -19.99 11.74
CA GLY A 75 37.36 -21.10 12.50
C GLY A 75 36.45 -20.66 13.65
N GLN A 76 36.15 -19.36 13.76
CA GLN A 76 35.23 -18.82 14.75
C GLN A 76 33.76 -19.08 14.38
N ALA A 77 33.46 -19.24 13.09
CA ALA A 77 32.15 -19.63 12.59
C ALA A 77 32.21 -20.88 11.71
N SER A 78 31.13 -21.66 11.69
CA SER A 78 30.96 -22.75 10.73
C SER A 78 29.52 -22.79 10.22
N PHE A 79 29.33 -23.07 8.94
CA PHE A 79 28.02 -23.25 8.35
C PHE A 79 27.67 -24.73 8.21
N CYS A 80 26.47 -25.11 8.62
CA CYS A 80 25.93 -26.45 8.50
C CYS A 80 24.55 -26.39 7.83
N HIS A 81 24.36 -27.11 6.73
CA HIS A 81 23.04 -27.29 6.16
C HIS A 81 22.24 -28.23 7.07
N VAL A 82 21.11 -27.77 7.60
CA VAL A 82 20.28 -28.52 8.55
C VAL A 82 18.81 -28.33 8.22
N ASP A 83 18.11 -29.41 7.94
CA ASP A 83 16.64 -29.44 7.93
C ASP A 83 16.12 -29.73 9.35
N VAL A 84 15.23 -28.88 9.87
CA VAL A 84 14.60 -29.07 11.20
C VAL A 84 13.69 -30.29 11.27
N LEU A 85 13.34 -30.88 10.13
CA LEU A 85 12.63 -32.16 10.05
C LEU A 85 13.58 -33.36 10.16
N ASP A 86 14.86 -33.20 9.83
CA ASP A 86 15.88 -34.24 9.96
C ASP A 86 16.53 -34.20 11.34
N THR A 87 15.96 -34.97 12.26
CA THR A 87 16.47 -35.11 13.63
C THR A 87 17.95 -35.46 13.72
N SER A 88 18.49 -36.23 12.78
CA SER A 88 19.89 -36.69 12.82
C SER A 88 20.86 -35.54 12.59
N GLN A 89 20.55 -34.67 11.63
CA GLN A 89 21.32 -33.45 11.34
C GLN A 89 21.29 -32.47 12.51
N ILE A 90 20.13 -32.31 13.17
CA ILE A 90 20.00 -31.45 14.34
C ILE A 90 20.84 -31.99 15.50
N ILE A 91 20.80 -33.30 15.76
CA ILE A 91 21.62 -33.92 16.80
C ILE A 91 23.11 -33.70 16.51
N GLU A 92 23.55 -33.89 15.25
CA GLU A 92 24.94 -33.68 14.87
C GLU A 92 25.39 -32.24 15.10
N VAL A 93 24.63 -31.24 14.64
CA VAL A 93 25.03 -29.83 14.78
C VAL A 93 25.01 -29.34 16.23
N THR A 94 24.13 -29.91 17.06
CA THR A 94 23.95 -29.53 18.47
C THR A 94 24.96 -30.18 19.42
N LYS A 95 25.72 -31.19 18.98
CA LYS A 95 26.72 -31.87 19.81
C LYS A 95 27.77 -30.92 20.36
N GLY A 96 27.90 -30.87 21.69
CA GLY A 96 28.90 -30.07 22.39
C GLY A 96 28.65 -28.56 22.31
N ALA A 97 27.42 -28.14 22.03
CA ALA A 97 26.99 -26.74 22.14
C ALA A 97 26.56 -26.40 23.58
N ASP A 98 26.90 -25.19 24.04
CA ASP A 98 26.51 -24.68 25.35
C ASP A 98 25.12 -24.04 25.35
N VAL A 99 24.72 -23.50 24.19
CA VAL A 99 23.44 -22.84 23.96
C VAL A 99 22.98 -23.04 22.52
N ILE A 100 21.67 -23.24 22.37
CA ILE A 100 21.00 -23.23 21.07
C ILE A 100 20.09 -22.01 21.02
N PHE A 101 20.28 -21.19 20.00
CA PHE A 101 19.35 -20.15 19.61
C PHE A 101 18.49 -20.70 18.48
N TYR A 102 17.19 -20.85 18.74
CA TYR A 102 16.24 -21.31 17.75
C TYR A 102 15.49 -20.12 17.16
N MET A 103 15.96 -19.70 15.99
CA MET A 103 15.36 -18.65 15.18
C MET A 103 14.47 -19.31 14.13
N GLU A 104 13.33 -18.70 13.86
CA GLU A 104 12.39 -19.26 12.90
C GLU A 104 12.88 -19.09 11.45
N PRO A 105 12.60 -20.07 10.57
CA PRO A 105 12.94 -19.98 9.17
C PRO A 105 12.09 -18.91 8.48
N THR A 106 12.74 -18.04 7.71
CA THR A 106 12.11 -16.90 7.03
C THR A 106 11.46 -17.26 5.68
N ASP A 107 11.80 -18.41 5.10
CA ASP A 107 11.44 -18.77 3.72
C ASP A 107 10.30 -19.79 3.64
N LEU A 108 9.27 -19.61 4.48
CA LEU A 108 8.10 -20.50 4.52
C LEU A 108 7.04 -20.13 3.49
N ASP A 109 6.52 -21.11 2.75
CA ASP A 109 5.29 -20.95 1.98
C ASP A 109 4.08 -20.98 2.93
N THR A 110 3.66 -19.79 3.37
CA THR A 110 2.61 -19.59 4.38
C THR A 110 1.21 -20.03 3.96
N HIS A 111 1.04 -20.49 2.72
CA HIS A 111 -0.23 -21.02 2.23
C HIS A 111 -0.35 -22.54 2.41
N ASP A 112 0.75 -23.24 2.65
CA ASP A 112 0.75 -24.67 2.95
C ASP A 112 0.77 -24.88 4.47
N PHE A 113 -0.42 -25.06 5.04
CA PHE A 113 -0.60 -25.32 6.46
C PHE A 113 0.21 -26.53 6.93
N CYS A 114 0.18 -27.63 6.16
CA CYS A 114 0.85 -28.86 6.54
C CYS A 114 2.37 -28.66 6.60
N ASN A 115 2.93 -28.00 5.59
CA ASN A 115 4.37 -27.70 5.57
C ASN A 115 4.76 -26.74 6.72
N CYS A 116 3.99 -25.68 6.93
CA CYS A 116 4.25 -24.73 8.02
C CYS A 116 4.15 -25.41 9.40
N TYR A 117 3.14 -26.25 9.61
CA TYR A 117 2.97 -27.02 10.85
C TYR A 117 4.17 -27.95 11.08
N MET A 118 4.60 -28.68 10.04
CA MET A 118 5.75 -29.56 10.14
C MET A 118 7.02 -28.78 10.52
N ILE A 119 7.31 -27.67 9.84
CA ILE A 119 8.55 -26.92 10.06
C ILE A 119 8.56 -26.20 11.41
N ILE A 120 7.44 -25.60 11.84
CA ILE A 120 7.38 -24.80 13.07
C ILE A 120 7.12 -25.69 14.29
N VAL A 121 6.02 -26.43 14.30
CA VAL A 121 5.58 -27.18 15.49
C VAL A 121 6.35 -28.48 15.63
N GLN A 122 6.41 -29.28 14.56
CA GLN A 122 7.18 -30.53 14.59
C GLN A 122 8.69 -30.25 14.62
N GLY A 123 9.18 -29.21 13.95
CA GLY A 123 10.55 -28.74 14.06
C GLY A 123 10.93 -28.36 15.50
N ALA A 124 10.08 -27.60 16.21
CA ALA A 124 10.31 -27.30 17.63
C ALA A 124 10.43 -28.57 18.49
N LYS A 125 9.57 -29.56 18.26
CA LYS A 125 9.64 -30.86 18.95
C LYS A 125 10.95 -31.60 18.65
N ASN A 126 11.40 -31.59 17.40
CA ASN A 126 12.65 -32.21 16.98
C ASN A 126 13.86 -31.52 17.63
N VAL A 127 13.87 -30.19 17.66
CA VAL A 127 14.93 -29.40 18.32
C VAL A 127 14.98 -29.70 19.82
N ILE A 128 13.84 -29.73 20.51
CA ILE A 128 13.77 -30.09 21.94
C ILE A 128 14.38 -31.48 22.17
N ASN A 129 14.02 -32.46 21.36
CA ASN A 129 14.54 -33.83 21.49
C ASN A 129 16.06 -33.88 21.24
N ALA A 130 16.54 -33.18 20.21
CA ALA A 130 17.97 -33.09 19.92
C ALA A 130 18.75 -32.40 21.04
N CYS A 131 18.20 -31.34 21.65
CA CYS A 131 18.80 -30.70 22.82
C CYS A 131 18.99 -31.70 23.98
N ARG A 132 17.97 -32.51 24.24
CA ARG A 132 17.99 -33.52 25.32
C ARG A 132 18.99 -34.64 25.04
N GLU A 133 19.03 -35.14 23.80
CA GLU A 133 19.96 -36.20 23.40
C GLU A 133 21.42 -35.73 23.41
N SER A 134 21.68 -34.53 22.89
CA SER A 134 22.99 -33.88 22.89
C SER A 134 23.39 -33.29 24.25
N LYS A 135 22.51 -33.39 25.27
CA LYS A 135 22.69 -32.83 26.63
C LYS A 135 23.01 -31.33 26.63
N VAL A 136 22.40 -30.59 25.71
CA VAL A 136 22.50 -29.13 25.68
C VAL A 136 21.69 -28.54 26.82
N ARG A 137 22.29 -27.58 27.53
CA ARG A 137 21.72 -27.06 28.77
C ARG A 137 20.78 -25.88 28.57
N ARG A 138 20.94 -25.12 27.47
CA ARG A 138 20.23 -23.85 27.24
C ARG A 138 19.61 -23.79 25.85
N LEU A 139 18.32 -23.50 25.79
CA LEU A 139 17.57 -23.28 24.56
C LEU A 139 16.84 -21.93 24.64
N VAL A 140 17.19 -21.00 23.76
CA VAL A 140 16.51 -19.70 23.63
C VAL A 140 15.72 -19.71 22.33
N TYR A 141 14.40 -19.47 22.41
CA TYR A 141 13.50 -19.49 21.27
C TYR A 141 12.98 -18.09 20.93
N ASN A 142 13.05 -17.75 19.64
CA ASN A 142 12.49 -16.53 19.09
C ASN A 142 11.02 -16.73 18.69
N SER A 143 10.10 -16.36 19.57
CA SER A 143 8.65 -16.29 19.35
C SER A 143 8.27 -14.91 18.78
N SER A 144 7.03 -14.45 18.95
CA SER A 144 6.53 -13.13 18.53
C SER A 144 5.61 -12.54 19.58
N ALA A 145 5.53 -11.21 19.69
CA ALA A 145 4.61 -10.54 20.62
C ALA A 145 3.11 -10.78 20.28
N ASP A 146 2.82 -11.12 19.04
CA ASP A 146 1.49 -11.30 18.46
C ASP A 146 0.88 -12.65 18.84
N VAL A 147 1.64 -13.57 19.44
CA VAL A 147 1.12 -14.86 19.95
C VAL A 147 0.09 -14.69 21.08
N VAL A 148 0.01 -13.49 21.67
CA VAL A 148 -1.06 -13.11 22.62
C VAL A 148 -2.14 -12.22 21.99
N PHE A 149 -2.03 -11.90 20.70
CA PHE A 149 -2.94 -11.03 19.97
C PHE A 149 -3.93 -11.86 19.15
N ASP A 150 -5.19 -11.82 19.57
CA ASP A 150 -6.30 -12.51 18.90
C ASP A 150 -6.99 -11.65 17.83
N GLY A 151 -6.59 -10.38 17.70
CA GLY A 151 -7.20 -9.40 16.79
C GLY A 151 -8.58 -8.91 17.18
N SER A 152 -9.12 -9.34 18.32
CA SER A 152 -10.46 -8.96 18.78
C SER A 152 -10.46 -7.64 19.56
N ARG A 153 -9.37 -7.37 20.29
CA ARG A 153 -9.21 -6.19 21.15
C ARG A 153 -7.82 -5.59 21.02
N ASP A 154 -7.74 -4.31 21.35
CA ASP A 154 -6.50 -3.57 21.51
C ASP A 154 -5.70 -4.09 22.71
N ILE A 155 -4.38 -4.08 22.61
CA ILE A 155 -3.46 -4.46 23.69
C ILE A 155 -2.70 -3.20 24.12
N LEU A 156 -2.96 -2.75 25.35
CA LEU A 156 -2.29 -1.61 25.97
C LEU A 156 -1.43 -2.11 27.12
N ASN A 157 -0.11 -1.95 27.03
CA ASN A 157 0.87 -2.44 27.99
C ASN A 157 0.65 -3.92 28.38
N GLY A 158 0.57 -4.79 27.36
CA GLY A 158 0.40 -6.23 27.57
C GLY A 158 1.54 -6.84 28.39
N VAL A 159 1.20 -7.62 29.42
CA VAL A 159 2.13 -8.32 30.33
C VAL A 159 2.25 -9.80 30.00
N GLU A 160 3.29 -10.48 30.49
CA GLU A 160 3.68 -11.86 30.12
C GLU A 160 2.70 -12.96 30.57
N SER A 161 1.51 -12.60 31.06
CA SER A 161 0.47 -13.58 31.39
C SER A 161 0.13 -14.43 30.17
N PHE A 162 0.22 -15.75 30.35
CA PHE A 162 -0.07 -16.70 29.28
C PHE A 162 -1.57 -16.88 29.13
N THR A 163 -2.21 -15.95 28.42
CA THR A 163 -3.59 -16.12 27.94
C THR A 163 -3.54 -16.65 26.52
N CYS A 164 -4.05 -17.85 26.31
CA CYS A 164 -4.27 -18.42 24.98
C CYS A 164 -5.36 -17.60 24.27
N PRO A 165 -5.07 -16.99 23.12
CA PRO A 165 -6.09 -16.51 22.20
C PRO A 165 -7.01 -17.68 21.81
N GLY A 166 -8.30 -17.61 22.13
CA GLY A 166 -9.24 -18.68 21.76
C GLY A 166 -9.36 -18.89 20.24
N LYS A 167 -8.93 -17.90 19.45
CA LYS A 167 -8.88 -17.95 17.98
C LYS A 167 -7.82 -16.99 17.45
N PHE A 168 -6.96 -17.46 16.56
CA PHE A 168 -6.00 -16.63 15.82
C PHE A 168 -6.55 -16.26 14.44
N ASN A 169 -6.24 -15.04 13.98
CA ASN A 169 -6.56 -14.58 12.61
C ASN A 169 -5.45 -14.88 11.60
N ASP A 170 -4.25 -15.21 12.10
CA ASP A 170 -3.09 -15.54 11.28
C ASP A 170 -2.58 -16.94 11.67
N MET A 171 -2.42 -17.79 10.66
CA MET A 171 -2.01 -19.18 10.83
C MET A 171 -0.60 -19.29 11.41
N MET A 172 0.32 -18.42 10.98
CA MET A 172 1.71 -18.48 11.44
C MET A 172 1.75 -18.21 12.93
N ILE A 173 1.05 -17.17 13.40
CA ILE A 173 0.99 -16.82 14.82
C ILE A 173 0.45 -17.98 15.68
N ASP A 174 -0.57 -18.71 15.21
CA ASP A 174 -1.08 -19.92 15.89
C ASP A 174 -0.01 -21.01 16.02
N LEU A 175 0.69 -21.32 14.93
CA LEU A 175 1.76 -22.32 14.93
C LEU A 175 2.91 -21.93 15.85
N LYS A 176 3.30 -20.65 15.89
CA LYS A 176 4.32 -20.12 16.82
C LYS A 176 3.87 -20.27 18.27
N PHE A 177 2.60 -19.98 18.56
CA PHE A 177 2.04 -20.16 19.89
C PHE A 177 2.10 -21.63 20.35
N GLN A 178 1.80 -22.58 19.45
CA GLN A 178 1.92 -24.01 19.74
C GLN A 178 3.38 -24.43 19.98
N ALA A 179 4.32 -23.99 19.14
CA ALA A 179 5.76 -24.25 19.32
C ALA A 179 6.29 -23.66 20.64
N GLU A 180 5.87 -22.44 20.98
CA GLU A 180 6.19 -21.79 22.25
C GLU A 180 5.73 -22.65 23.44
N GLY A 181 4.50 -23.16 23.40
CA GLY A 181 3.96 -24.05 24.42
C GLY A 181 4.83 -25.29 24.61
N LEU A 182 5.25 -25.95 23.52
CA LEU A 182 6.13 -27.12 23.57
C LEU A 182 7.49 -26.79 24.22
N ILE A 183 8.10 -25.67 23.84
CA ILE A 183 9.43 -25.26 24.35
C ILE A 183 9.36 -24.89 25.82
N ARG A 184 8.30 -24.23 26.26
CA ARG A 184 8.11 -23.91 27.69
C ARG A 184 7.85 -25.15 28.53
N LEU A 185 7.08 -26.12 28.02
CA LEU A 185 6.83 -27.39 28.68
C LEU A 185 8.10 -28.27 28.78
N ALA A 186 9.05 -28.10 27.87
CA ALA A 186 10.33 -28.81 27.89
C ALA A 186 11.30 -28.29 28.97
N ASN A 187 10.99 -27.18 29.64
CA ASN A 187 11.85 -26.59 30.65
C ASN A 187 12.02 -27.53 31.86
N ASN A 188 13.26 -27.62 32.34
CA ASN A 188 13.69 -28.42 33.49
C ASN A 188 13.45 -29.94 33.32
N ILE A 189 13.27 -30.41 32.08
CA ILE A 189 13.25 -31.83 31.73
C ILE A 189 14.65 -32.21 31.24
N ASP A 190 15.24 -33.27 31.79
CA ASP A 190 16.61 -33.73 31.49
C ASP A 190 17.70 -32.65 31.63
N GLY A 191 17.46 -31.63 32.47
CA GLY A 191 18.39 -30.53 32.72
C GLY A 191 18.39 -29.43 31.64
N LEU A 192 17.46 -29.48 30.67
CA LEU A 192 17.29 -28.44 29.66
C LEU A 192 16.60 -27.21 30.26
N LEU A 193 17.23 -26.04 30.16
CA LEU A 193 16.63 -24.76 30.52
C LEU A 193 16.16 -24.05 29.25
N THR A 194 14.91 -23.59 29.22
CA THR A 194 14.34 -22.90 28.07
C THR A 194 13.99 -21.44 28.38
N CYS A 195 14.13 -20.55 27.41
CA CYS A 195 13.69 -19.16 27.51
C CYS A 195 13.04 -18.75 26.18
N VAL A 196 11.91 -18.08 26.25
CA VAL A 196 11.19 -17.59 25.07
C VAL A 196 11.27 -16.07 25.02
N LEU A 197 11.59 -15.53 23.85
CA LEU A 197 11.57 -14.10 23.60
C LEU A 197 10.46 -13.78 22.60
N ARG A 198 9.66 -12.75 22.91
CA ARG A 198 8.52 -12.28 22.11
C ARG A 198 8.77 -10.85 21.65
N PRO A 199 9.62 -10.65 20.62
CA PRO A 199 9.85 -9.31 20.09
C PRO A 199 8.59 -8.76 19.38
N SER A 200 8.40 -7.44 19.43
CA SER A 200 7.30 -6.75 18.74
C SER A 200 7.78 -6.09 17.44
N ASN A 201 7.03 -6.28 16.34
CA ASN A 201 7.26 -5.71 15.01
C ASN A 201 8.74 -5.49 14.69
N VAL A 202 9.48 -6.58 14.48
CA VAL A 202 10.92 -6.52 14.27
C VAL A 202 11.23 -5.82 12.94
N PHE A 203 12.09 -4.80 12.96
CA PHE A 203 12.50 -4.06 11.78
C PHE A 203 14.02 -3.82 11.76
N GLY A 204 14.57 -3.57 10.58
CA GLY A 204 16.01 -3.39 10.42
C GLY A 204 16.50 -3.57 8.98
N PRO A 205 17.81 -3.42 8.75
CA PRO A 205 18.45 -3.72 7.46
C PRO A 205 18.15 -5.15 6.98
N GLY A 206 17.67 -5.28 5.74
CA GLY A 206 17.34 -6.58 5.15
C GLY A 206 16.01 -7.19 5.61
N GLU A 207 15.12 -6.39 6.20
CA GLU A 207 13.75 -6.83 6.51
C GLU A 207 13.00 -7.28 5.23
N PRO A 208 12.49 -8.52 5.17
CA PRO A 208 12.11 -9.14 3.90
C PRO A 208 10.72 -8.74 3.37
N GLN A 209 9.83 -8.17 4.20
CA GLN A 209 8.40 -8.11 3.88
C GLN A 209 7.80 -6.72 4.06
N PHE A 210 7.90 -6.12 5.24
CA PHE A 210 7.23 -4.87 5.61
C PHE A 210 7.74 -3.65 4.83
N VAL A 211 9.06 -3.39 4.79
CA VAL A 211 9.64 -2.25 4.07
C VAL A 211 9.46 -2.40 2.55
N PRO A 212 9.72 -3.57 1.94
CA PRO A 212 9.41 -3.79 0.53
C PRO A 212 7.92 -3.62 0.20
N LEU A 213 7.02 -4.07 1.07
CA LEU A 213 5.58 -3.86 0.93
C LEU A 213 5.24 -2.36 0.89
N LEU A 214 5.75 -1.59 1.84
CA LEU A 214 5.53 -0.13 1.88
C LEU A 214 6.06 0.56 0.63
N ALA A 215 7.27 0.23 0.19
CA ALA A 215 7.85 0.79 -1.02
C ALA A 215 7.02 0.42 -2.27
N ASN A 216 6.52 -0.81 -2.37
CA ASN A 216 5.65 -1.23 -3.46
C ASN A 216 4.32 -0.47 -3.46
N LEU A 217 3.67 -0.34 -2.30
CA LEU A 217 2.45 0.47 -2.15
C LEU A 217 2.68 1.92 -2.58
N ALA A 218 3.84 2.47 -2.23
CA ALA A 218 4.23 3.82 -2.61
C ALA A 218 4.50 3.99 -4.11
N LYS A 219 5.06 2.98 -4.76
CA LYS A 219 5.20 2.95 -6.23
C LYS A 219 3.85 2.97 -6.95
N PHE A 220 2.79 2.47 -6.32
CA PHE A 220 1.42 2.47 -6.87
C PHE A 220 0.58 3.70 -6.47
N GLY A 221 1.14 4.68 -5.75
CA GLY A 221 0.40 5.86 -5.31
C GLY A 221 -0.54 5.61 -4.12
N LEU A 222 -0.43 4.43 -3.49
CA LEU A 222 -1.25 4.02 -2.35
C LEU A 222 -0.64 4.41 -1.00
N GLU A 223 0.57 4.99 -0.98
CA GLU A 223 1.23 5.53 0.22
C GLU A 223 0.45 6.67 0.87
N LYS A 224 -0.51 7.26 0.16
CA LYS A 224 -1.29 8.40 0.65
C LYS A 224 -2.33 8.00 1.70
N PHE A 225 -2.67 6.70 1.79
CA PHE A 225 -3.79 6.23 2.60
C PHE A 225 -3.36 5.75 4.00
N ILE A 226 -4.10 6.20 5.01
CA ILE A 226 -4.04 5.78 6.42
C ILE A 226 -5.28 4.93 6.68
N THR A 227 -5.10 3.74 7.25
CA THR A 227 -6.22 2.91 7.71
C THR A 227 -6.66 3.35 9.10
N GLY A 228 -7.95 3.66 9.27
CA GLY A 228 -8.53 4.05 10.54
C GLY A 228 -8.23 5.51 10.94
N SER A 229 -8.11 5.76 12.25
CA SER A 229 -7.83 7.10 12.78
C SER A 229 -6.40 7.58 12.53
N GLY A 230 -5.46 6.64 12.36
CA GLY A 230 -4.02 6.90 12.27
C GLY A 230 -3.33 7.09 13.61
N GLU A 231 -4.07 6.98 14.72
CA GLU A 231 -3.61 7.27 16.08
C GLU A 231 -3.33 5.99 16.88
N ASN A 232 -3.16 4.86 16.19
CA ASN A 232 -2.90 3.59 16.84
C ASN A 232 -1.43 3.46 17.24
N MET A 233 -1.18 3.22 18.52
CA MET A 233 0.15 3.03 19.11
C MET A 233 0.66 1.61 18.86
N SER A 234 1.94 1.46 18.54
CA SER A 234 2.57 0.17 18.31
C SER A 234 4.03 0.16 18.75
N ASP A 235 4.47 -0.96 19.34
CA ASP A 235 5.88 -1.20 19.61
C ASP A 235 6.59 -1.77 18.37
N PHE A 236 7.73 -1.18 18.03
CA PHE A 236 8.66 -1.65 17.01
C PHE A 236 10.00 -1.97 17.66
N THR A 237 10.62 -3.07 17.29
CA THR A 237 11.89 -3.49 17.90
C THR A 237 12.96 -3.60 16.85
N TYR A 238 14.09 -2.91 17.06
CA TYR A 238 15.20 -2.99 16.11
C TYR A 238 15.85 -4.38 16.16
N VAL A 239 16.18 -4.95 15.01
CA VAL A 239 16.67 -6.33 14.89
C VAL A 239 17.94 -6.61 15.71
N GLU A 240 18.86 -5.65 15.84
CA GLU A 240 20.04 -5.83 16.70
C GLU A 240 19.69 -5.81 18.20
N ASN A 241 18.63 -5.11 18.60
CA ASN A 241 18.14 -5.15 19.97
C ASN A 241 17.49 -6.51 20.29
N VAL A 242 16.82 -7.13 19.32
CA VAL A 242 16.34 -8.52 19.44
C VAL A 242 17.52 -9.48 19.60
N ALA A 243 18.57 -9.34 18.79
CA ALA A 243 19.79 -10.14 18.93
C ALA A 243 20.46 -9.94 20.30
N HIS A 244 20.52 -8.71 20.81
CA HIS A 244 21.03 -8.43 22.14
C HIS A 244 20.20 -9.11 23.24
N ALA A 245 18.87 -9.07 23.15
CA ALA A 245 17.99 -9.76 24.09
C ALA A 245 18.24 -11.29 24.14
N HIS A 246 18.53 -11.92 22.99
CA HIS A 246 18.89 -13.34 22.95
C HIS A 246 20.17 -13.63 23.72
N ILE A 247 21.19 -12.79 23.57
CA ILE A 247 22.46 -12.93 24.29
C ILE A 247 22.25 -12.75 25.80
N CYS A 248 21.51 -11.70 26.21
CA CYS A 248 21.14 -11.49 27.61
C CYS A 248 20.39 -12.69 28.20
N ALA A 249 19.45 -13.27 27.44
CA ALA A 249 18.72 -14.47 27.86
C ALA A 249 19.66 -15.67 28.02
N ALA A 250 20.58 -15.91 27.08
CA ALA A 250 21.54 -17.00 27.17
C ALA A 250 22.48 -16.88 28.38
N GLU A 251 22.85 -15.65 28.77
CA GLU A 251 23.71 -15.39 29.93
C GLU A 251 22.98 -15.55 31.27
N THR A 252 21.69 -15.21 31.32
CA THR A 252 20.91 -15.16 32.57
C THR A 252 20.11 -16.44 32.85
N ILE A 253 19.86 -17.28 31.84
CA ILE A 253 18.97 -18.47 31.97
C ILE A 253 19.40 -19.46 33.06
N ASP A 254 20.70 -19.58 33.34
CA ASP A 254 21.29 -20.50 34.33
C ASP A 254 21.55 -19.82 35.69
N SER A 255 21.22 -18.53 35.80
CA SER A 255 21.38 -17.76 37.03
C SER A 255 20.39 -18.23 38.08
N ARG A 256 20.89 -18.70 39.24
CA ARG A 256 20.05 -19.09 40.38
C ARG A 256 19.37 -17.91 41.07
N ALA A 257 19.82 -16.68 40.79
CA ALA A 257 19.33 -15.47 41.46
C ALA A 257 17.94 -15.05 40.96
N VAL A 258 17.61 -15.31 39.70
CA VAL A 258 16.33 -14.95 39.09
C VAL A 258 15.86 -16.08 38.18
N SER A 259 14.68 -16.64 38.45
CA SER A 259 14.10 -17.71 37.63
C SER A 259 13.68 -17.16 36.26
N VAL A 260 14.59 -17.19 35.28
CA VAL A 260 14.36 -16.88 33.85
C VAL A 260 13.87 -18.12 33.09
N ALA A 261 14.38 -19.30 33.47
CA ALA A 261 14.04 -20.57 32.84
C ALA A 261 12.53 -20.86 32.85
N GLY A 262 12.00 -21.32 31.71
CA GLY A 262 10.59 -21.68 31.47
C GLY A 262 9.65 -20.49 31.20
N LYS A 263 10.17 -19.26 31.17
CA LYS A 263 9.37 -18.04 30.99
C LYS A 263 9.47 -17.49 29.57
N ALA A 264 8.46 -16.69 29.21
CA ALA A 264 8.44 -15.87 28.01
C ALA A 264 8.55 -14.40 28.40
N PHE A 265 9.23 -13.60 27.58
CA PHE A 265 9.47 -12.17 27.83
C PHE A 265 9.15 -11.35 26.58
N PHE A 266 8.44 -10.24 26.73
CA PHE A 266 8.28 -9.28 25.65
C PHE A 266 9.55 -8.45 25.47
N ILE A 267 9.96 -8.26 24.22
CA ILE A 267 11.14 -7.46 23.87
C ILE A 267 10.66 -6.31 22.98
N THR A 268 10.90 -5.07 23.43
CA THR A 268 10.52 -3.83 22.73
C THR A 268 11.69 -2.85 22.76
N ASN A 269 11.66 -1.80 21.93
CA ASN A 269 12.63 -0.71 22.00
C ASN A 269 12.39 0.28 23.16
N LEU A 270 11.37 0.08 23.99
CA LEU A 270 10.93 1.02 25.05
C LEU A 270 10.46 2.40 24.54
N GLU A 271 10.28 2.54 23.23
CA GLU A 271 9.88 3.78 22.56
C GLU A 271 8.60 3.50 21.74
N PRO A 272 7.42 3.37 22.38
CA PRO A 272 6.18 3.13 21.65
C PRO A 272 5.85 4.35 20.79
N VAL A 273 5.49 4.12 19.53
CA VAL A 273 5.19 5.16 18.55
C VAL A 273 3.87 4.90 17.85
N MET A 274 3.28 5.93 17.25
CA MET A 274 2.14 5.74 16.36
C MET A 274 2.57 4.89 15.16
N PHE A 275 1.81 3.84 14.82
CA PHE A 275 2.10 2.95 13.70
C PHE A 275 2.31 3.73 12.40
N TRP A 276 1.43 4.69 12.13
CA TRP A 276 1.50 5.53 10.94
C TRP A 276 2.61 6.58 10.99
N GLU A 277 3.09 6.98 12.17
CA GLU A 277 4.30 7.79 12.29
C GLU A 277 5.53 6.99 11.88
N PHE A 278 5.65 5.75 12.37
CA PHE A 278 6.73 4.85 11.97
C PHE A 278 6.74 4.61 10.45
N VAL A 279 5.57 4.32 9.86
CA VAL A 279 5.42 4.17 8.41
C VAL A 279 5.81 5.46 7.67
N SER A 280 5.40 6.62 8.19
CA SER A 280 5.76 7.93 7.62
C SER A 280 7.27 8.14 7.60
N LEU A 281 7.97 7.86 8.69
CA LEU A 281 9.42 8.03 8.80
C LEU A 281 10.19 7.14 7.81
N ILE A 282 9.74 5.90 7.60
CA ILE A 282 10.33 4.99 6.61
C ILE A 282 10.08 5.49 5.18
N LEU A 283 8.84 5.88 4.85
CA LEU A 283 8.49 6.38 3.53
C LEU A 283 9.21 7.69 3.18
N GLU A 284 9.26 8.64 4.11
CA GLU A 284 10.00 9.90 3.96
C GLU A 284 11.49 9.64 3.75
N GLY A 285 12.08 8.71 4.53
CA GLY A 285 13.47 8.30 4.37
C GLY A 285 13.79 7.71 3.00
N LEU A 286 12.83 7.00 2.38
CA LEU A 286 12.94 6.44 1.03
C LEU A 286 12.58 7.46 -0.09
N GLY A 287 12.24 8.70 0.26
CA GLY A 287 11.90 9.77 -0.69
C GLY A 287 10.45 9.75 -1.20
N TYR A 288 9.55 9.06 -0.50
CA TYR A 288 8.10 9.04 -0.79
C TYR A 288 7.34 10.09 0.03
N GLN A 289 6.09 10.35 -0.37
CA GLN A 289 5.22 11.29 0.35
C GLN A 289 4.66 10.65 1.63
N ARG A 290 4.44 11.50 2.64
CA ARG A 290 3.80 11.10 3.89
C ARG A 290 2.32 10.75 3.66
N PRO A 291 1.79 9.68 4.26
CA PRO A 291 0.36 9.38 4.23
C PRO A 291 -0.48 10.50 4.88
N PHE A 292 -1.62 10.86 4.28
CA PHE A 292 -2.49 11.93 4.79
C PHE A 292 -4.00 11.68 4.63
N ILE A 293 -4.42 10.74 3.78
CA ILE A 293 -5.83 10.43 3.51
C ILE A 293 -6.29 9.32 4.45
N LYS A 294 -7.17 9.64 5.40
CA LYS A 294 -7.73 8.64 6.32
C LYS A 294 -8.88 7.88 5.64
N VAL A 295 -8.82 6.55 5.68
CA VAL A 295 -9.83 5.64 5.14
C VAL A 295 -10.38 4.79 6.29
N PRO A 296 -11.71 4.71 6.47
CA PRO A 296 -12.30 3.88 7.52
C PRO A 296 -11.88 2.40 7.40
N THR A 297 -11.52 1.78 8.53
CA THR A 297 -11.02 0.38 8.56
C THR A 297 -11.97 -0.60 7.89
N TRP A 298 -13.29 -0.44 8.09
CA TRP A 298 -14.28 -1.32 7.48
C TRP A 298 -14.22 -1.33 5.96
N MET A 299 -13.95 -0.18 5.31
CA MET A 299 -13.81 -0.10 3.85
C MET A 299 -12.60 -0.90 3.38
N VAL A 300 -11.45 -0.71 4.05
CA VAL A 300 -10.22 -1.44 3.74
C VAL A 300 -10.41 -2.94 3.95
N SER A 301 -11.06 -3.35 5.05
CA SER A 301 -11.41 -4.75 5.32
C SER A 301 -12.28 -5.35 4.21
N TYR A 302 -13.30 -4.64 3.71
CA TYR A 302 -14.11 -5.15 2.60
C TYR A 302 -13.31 -5.31 1.30
N ILE A 303 -12.44 -4.37 0.98
CA ILE A 303 -11.57 -4.46 -0.22
C ILE A 303 -10.66 -5.68 -0.10
N VAL A 304 -10.06 -5.89 1.07
CA VAL A 304 -9.20 -7.04 1.36
C VAL A 304 -9.97 -8.36 1.28
N LEU A 305 -11.17 -8.43 1.88
CA LEU A 305 -12.03 -9.62 1.82
C LEU A 305 -12.48 -9.93 0.39
N LEU A 306 -12.84 -8.91 -0.39
CA LEU A 306 -13.22 -9.08 -1.78
C LEU A 306 -12.03 -9.62 -2.60
N ARG A 307 -10.83 -9.08 -2.39
CA ARG A 307 -9.61 -9.56 -3.04
C ARG A 307 -9.31 -11.01 -2.67
N GLN A 308 -9.42 -11.37 -1.39
CA GLN A 308 -9.23 -12.73 -0.92
C GLN A 308 -10.24 -13.69 -1.54
N TYR A 309 -11.52 -13.32 -1.56
CA TYR A 309 -12.58 -14.10 -2.20
C TYR A 309 -12.36 -14.30 -3.70
N ILE A 310 -11.92 -13.26 -4.41
CA ILE A 310 -11.57 -13.33 -5.84
C ILE A 310 -10.38 -14.29 -6.04
N HIS A 311 -9.35 -14.17 -5.20
CA HIS A 311 -8.17 -15.04 -5.25
C HIS A 311 -8.49 -16.51 -4.93
N ASP A 312 -9.37 -16.78 -3.98
CA ASP A 312 -9.77 -18.15 -3.60
C ASP A 312 -10.64 -18.83 -4.66
N LYS A 313 -11.40 -18.06 -5.46
CA LYS A 313 -12.28 -18.59 -6.52
C LYS A 313 -11.63 -18.72 -7.90
N LEU A 314 -10.56 -17.97 -8.17
CA LEU A 314 -9.84 -18.05 -9.44
C LEU A 314 -8.63 -18.98 -9.28
N PRO A 315 -8.45 -20.00 -10.14
CA PRO A 315 -7.41 -21.03 -9.98
C PRO A 315 -5.97 -20.52 -10.20
N TYR A 316 -5.75 -19.21 -10.28
CA TYR A 316 -4.44 -18.60 -10.54
C TYR A 316 -3.97 -17.86 -9.28
N ARG A 317 -3.06 -18.50 -8.54
CA ARG A 317 -2.31 -17.91 -7.43
C ARG A 317 -1.46 -16.75 -7.95
N ILE A 318 -1.90 -15.52 -7.71
CA ILE A 318 -1.16 -14.32 -8.15
C ILE A 318 -0.84 -13.44 -6.93
N TYR A 319 0.46 -13.15 -6.82
CA TYR A 319 1.20 -12.46 -5.74
C TYR A 319 1.18 -13.15 -4.37
N LYS A 320 2.30 -13.85 -4.09
CA LYS A 320 2.64 -14.47 -2.82
C LYS A 320 2.96 -13.41 -1.75
N TYR A 321 1.95 -12.83 -1.12
CA TYR A 321 2.17 -12.14 0.16
C TYR A 321 2.21 -13.19 1.26
N SER A 322 3.32 -13.25 2.00
CA SER A 322 3.52 -14.23 3.08
C SER A 322 2.56 -14.00 4.26
N VAL A 323 2.12 -12.75 4.46
CA VAL A 323 1.25 -12.35 5.56
C VAL A 323 -0.20 -12.21 5.10
N SER A 324 -1.15 -12.69 5.90
CA SER A 324 -2.58 -12.53 5.65
C SER A 324 -2.92 -11.04 5.46
N PRO A 325 -3.53 -10.62 4.33
CA PRO A 325 -3.95 -9.24 4.13
C PRO A 325 -4.89 -8.72 5.22
N HIS A 326 -5.73 -9.59 5.79
CA HIS A 326 -6.60 -9.25 6.92
C HIS A 326 -5.79 -8.94 8.18
N TYR A 327 -4.72 -9.69 8.42
CA TYR A 327 -3.82 -9.47 9.55
C TYR A 327 -3.10 -8.12 9.42
N LEU A 328 -2.63 -7.75 8.24
CA LEU A 328 -2.02 -6.42 8.01
C LEU A 328 -2.97 -5.27 8.34
N VAL A 329 -4.26 -5.40 8.02
CA VAL A 329 -5.28 -4.39 8.39
C VAL A 329 -5.43 -4.29 9.90
N LEU A 330 -5.38 -5.42 10.62
CA LEU A 330 -5.42 -5.42 12.09
C LEU A 330 -4.18 -4.74 12.68
N LEU A 331 -2.98 -5.03 12.16
CA LEU A 331 -1.75 -4.36 12.57
C LEU A 331 -1.83 -2.84 12.39
N ALA A 332 -2.39 -2.41 11.27
CA ALA A 332 -2.45 -1.00 10.89
C ALA A 332 -3.58 -0.21 11.57
N SER A 333 -4.49 -0.86 12.31
CA SER A 333 -5.68 -0.22 12.88
C SER A 333 -5.85 -0.37 14.39
N ARG A 334 -5.09 -1.26 15.05
CA ARG A 334 -5.25 -1.59 16.47
C ARG A 334 -4.07 -1.10 17.31
N ASP A 335 -4.33 -0.77 18.57
CA ASP A 335 -3.27 -0.42 19.52
C ASP A 335 -2.59 -1.68 20.05
N ARG A 336 -1.26 -1.66 20.07
CA ARG A 336 -0.42 -2.80 20.42
C ARG A 336 0.87 -2.37 21.12
N THR A 337 0.78 -2.22 22.44
CA THR A 337 1.93 -1.92 23.29
C THR A 337 2.13 -3.01 24.32
N PHE A 338 3.38 -3.33 24.64
CA PHE A 338 3.79 -4.42 25.53
C PHE A 338 4.73 -3.93 26.62
N ASP A 339 4.53 -4.41 27.84
CA ASP A 339 5.42 -4.11 28.95
C ASP A 339 6.70 -4.96 28.85
N CYS A 340 7.86 -4.29 28.79
CA CYS A 340 9.18 -4.92 28.72
C CYS A 340 9.89 -4.92 30.09
N SER A 341 9.22 -4.48 31.16
CA SER A 341 9.80 -4.36 32.50
C SER A 341 10.33 -5.69 33.05
N ALA A 342 9.69 -6.83 32.74
CA ALA A 342 10.18 -8.13 33.19
C ALA A 342 11.48 -8.53 32.50
N ALA A 343 11.65 -8.20 31.21
CA ALA A 343 12.89 -8.44 30.48
C ALA A 343 14.03 -7.57 31.04
N GLN A 344 13.77 -6.30 31.32
CA GLN A 344 14.75 -5.41 31.97
C GLN A 344 15.21 -5.95 33.33
N LYS A 345 14.24 -6.36 34.17
CA LYS A 345 14.51 -6.80 35.53
C LYS A 345 15.17 -8.18 35.60
N HIS A 346 14.74 -9.13 34.77
CA HIS A 346 15.16 -10.53 34.89
C HIS A 346 16.28 -10.91 33.92
N LEU A 347 16.30 -10.34 32.71
CA LEU A 347 17.34 -10.61 31.71
C LEU A 347 18.46 -9.56 31.75
N GLY A 348 18.26 -8.43 32.43
CA GLY A 348 19.17 -7.29 32.33
C GLY A 348 19.13 -6.62 30.96
N TYR A 349 18.05 -6.81 30.20
CA TYR A 349 17.92 -6.28 28.85
C TYR A 349 17.68 -4.78 28.85
N ALA A 350 18.42 -4.05 28.01
CA ALA A 350 18.11 -2.68 27.62
C ALA A 350 18.39 -2.51 26.11
N PRO A 351 17.57 -1.74 25.38
CA PRO A 351 17.82 -1.48 23.97
C PRO A 351 19.17 -0.76 23.79
N VAL A 352 20.00 -1.29 22.90
CA VAL A 352 21.35 -0.75 22.60
C VAL A 352 21.28 0.29 21.48
N VAL A 353 20.30 0.15 20.59
CA VAL A 353 20.07 1.04 19.45
C VAL A 353 18.73 1.75 19.62
N SER A 354 18.71 3.08 19.48
CA SER A 354 17.47 3.87 19.54
C SER A 354 16.56 3.56 18.35
N LEU A 355 15.25 3.84 18.46
CA LEU A 355 14.34 3.64 17.32
C LEU A 355 14.74 4.53 16.13
N LYS A 356 15.14 5.77 16.41
CA LYS A 356 15.56 6.74 15.38
C LYS A 356 16.78 6.26 14.58
N ASP A 357 17.81 5.77 15.28
CA ASP A 357 19.02 5.25 14.61
C ASP A 357 18.71 3.97 13.83
N GLY A 358 17.87 3.09 14.40
CA GLY A 358 17.40 1.89 13.71
C GLY A 358 16.63 2.20 12.42
N ILE A 359 15.75 3.21 12.43
CA ILE A 359 15.01 3.66 11.24
C ILE A 359 15.98 4.17 10.18
N LYS A 360 16.95 5.01 10.58
CA LYS A 360 17.96 5.54 9.67
C LYS A 360 18.76 4.42 8.99
N SER A 361 19.28 3.46 9.74
CA SER A 361 20.02 2.32 9.18
C SER A 361 19.15 1.44 8.29
N THR A 362 17.86 1.29 8.63
CA THR A 362 16.90 0.56 7.79
C THR A 362 16.73 1.25 6.44
N VAL A 363 16.46 2.56 6.44
CA VAL A 363 16.31 3.36 5.22
C VAL A 363 17.57 3.29 4.34
N GLU A 364 18.75 3.43 4.93
CA GLU A 364 20.04 3.33 4.21
C GLU A 364 20.20 1.98 3.51
N SER A 365 19.84 0.87 4.19
CA SER A 365 19.87 -0.48 3.63
C SER A 365 18.90 -0.67 2.45
N PHE A 366 17.78 0.06 2.45
CA PHE A 366 16.75 -0.01 1.39
C PHE A 366 16.87 1.14 0.37
N SER A 367 18.01 1.82 0.30
CA SER A 367 18.27 2.88 -0.68
C SER A 367 18.02 2.47 -2.14
N HIS A 368 18.13 1.19 -2.48
CA HIS A 368 17.78 0.66 -3.80
C HIS A 368 16.26 0.65 -4.10
N LEU A 369 15.42 0.71 -3.07
CA LEU A 369 13.96 0.88 -3.20
C LEU A 369 13.54 2.34 -3.11
N ALA A 370 14.47 3.26 -2.82
CA ALA A 370 14.19 4.68 -2.80
C ALA A 370 13.64 5.12 -4.16
N LYS A 371 12.83 6.17 -4.15
CA LYS A 371 12.17 6.67 -5.35
C LYS A 371 13.20 7.05 -6.42
N ASP A 372 13.29 6.26 -7.49
CA ASP A 372 14.13 6.57 -8.64
C ASP A 372 13.78 7.98 -9.19
N SER A 373 14.82 8.74 -9.53
CA SER A 373 14.73 10.06 -10.18
C SER A 373 13.92 10.05 -11.49
N TYR A 374 13.64 8.87 -12.06
CA TYR A 374 12.73 8.71 -13.19
C TYR A 374 11.27 9.08 -12.85
N PHE A 375 10.82 8.89 -11.61
CA PHE A 375 9.47 9.33 -11.19
C PHE A 375 9.43 10.83 -10.83
N MET A 376 10.57 11.44 -10.49
CA MET A 376 10.73 12.91 -10.44
C MET A 376 10.46 13.54 -11.82
N ARG A 377 10.72 12.83 -12.92
CA ARG A 377 10.42 13.32 -14.27
C ARG A 377 8.92 13.38 -14.60
N PHE A 378 8.08 12.65 -13.86
CA PHE A 378 6.61 12.76 -13.95
C PHE A 378 6.01 13.72 -12.89
N SER A 379 6.82 14.18 -11.93
CA SER A 379 6.38 15.07 -10.84
C SER A 379 7.06 16.44 -10.86
N ASN A 380 7.79 16.77 -11.93
CA ASN A 380 8.13 18.15 -12.23
C ASN A 380 6.85 18.88 -12.63
N PHE A 381 6.31 19.62 -11.67
CA PHE A 381 5.24 20.60 -11.78
C PHE A 381 5.62 21.77 -12.70
N ASP A 382 5.78 21.49 -13.99
CA ASP A 382 5.85 22.50 -15.05
C ASP A 382 5.37 21.97 -16.42
N GLU A 383 4.79 20.76 -16.49
CA GLU A 383 4.05 20.33 -17.67
C GLU A 383 2.55 20.56 -17.46
N GLN A 384 1.94 21.33 -18.37
CA GLN A 384 0.50 21.63 -18.42
C GLN A 384 -0.37 20.43 -18.00
N SER A 385 -1.31 20.66 -17.08
CA SER A 385 -2.24 19.62 -16.59
C SER A 385 -2.99 18.97 -17.75
N LYS A 386 -3.33 17.68 -17.64
CA LYS A 386 -4.06 17.00 -18.75
C LYS A 386 -5.42 17.62 -19.00
N ALA A 387 -6.02 18.24 -17.97
CA ALA A 387 -7.24 19.03 -18.10
C ALA A 387 -7.04 20.26 -18.99
N GLU A 388 -5.89 20.95 -18.89
CA GLU A 388 -5.54 22.07 -19.78
C GLU A 388 -5.34 21.60 -21.23
N LYS A 389 -4.71 20.43 -21.44
CA LYS A 389 -4.59 19.82 -22.78
C LYS A 389 -5.94 19.43 -23.38
N LEU A 390 -6.88 18.95 -22.57
CA LEU A 390 -8.24 18.59 -22.99
C LEU A 390 -9.11 19.81 -23.32
N LEU A 391 -8.98 20.89 -22.54
CA LEU A 391 -9.77 22.11 -22.71
C LEU A 391 -9.22 23.02 -23.84
N GLY A 392 -7.99 22.76 -24.29
CA GLY A 392 -7.26 23.62 -25.20
C GLY A 392 -6.74 24.86 -24.47
N SER A 393 -5.43 25.09 -24.51
CA SER A 393 -4.81 26.23 -23.84
C SER A 393 -5.44 27.55 -24.29
N GLY A 394 -6.01 28.32 -23.37
CA GLY A 394 -6.61 29.63 -23.65
C GLY A 394 -7.64 30.06 -22.60
N THR A 395 -8.36 31.14 -22.90
CA THR A 395 -9.28 31.81 -21.96
C THR A 395 -10.34 30.88 -21.36
N VAL A 396 -10.77 29.84 -22.10
CA VAL A 396 -11.77 28.87 -21.62
C VAL A 396 -11.17 27.92 -20.58
N SER A 397 -9.93 27.46 -20.76
CA SER A 397 -9.26 26.64 -19.75
C SER A 397 -9.00 27.44 -18.48
N ASP A 398 -8.56 28.70 -18.61
CA ASP A 398 -8.32 29.57 -17.45
C ASP A 398 -9.60 29.83 -16.65
N ILE A 399 -10.74 29.95 -17.33
CA ILE A 399 -12.06 30.12 -16.69
C ILE A 399 -12.49 28.82 -15.99
N LEU A 400 -12.46 27.67 -16.67
CA LEU A 400 -12.95 26.41 -16.11
C LEU A 400 -12.04 25.80 -15.03
N LEU A 401 -10.74 26.13 -15.04
CA LEU A 401 -9.76 25.74 -14.03
C LEU A 401 -9.63 26.76 -12.89
N TRP A 402 -10.49 27.79 -12.86
CA TRP A 402 -10.53 28.79 -11.79
C TRP A 402 -9.22 29.58 -11.57
N ARG A 403 -8.40 29.78 -12.62
CA ARG A 403 -7.15 30.54 -12.52
C ARG A 403 -7.37 32.04 -12.26
N ASP A 404 -8.50 32.57 -12.72
CA ASP A 404 -8.96 33.94 -12.45
C ASP A 404 -10.36 33.90 -11.81
N GLU A 405 -10.39 33.77 -10.48
CA GLU A 405 -11.63 33.61 -9.70
C GLU A 405 -12.69 34.67 -10.03
N ARG A 406 -12.29 35.92 -10.31
CA ARG A 406 -13.23 36.99 -10.63
C ARG A 406 -13.89 36.79 -11.99
N LYS A 407 -13.11 36.43 -13.00
CA LYS A 407 -13.66 36.17 -14.35
C LYS A 407 -14.50 34.89 -14.38
N THR A 408 -14.05 33.83 -13.72
CA THR A 408 -14.78 32.56 -13.62
C THR A 408 -16.10 32.75 -12.89
N PHE A 409 -16.08 33.40 -11.73
CA PHE A 409 -17.30 33.66 -10.97
C PHE A 409 -18.27 34.56 -11.72
N SER A 410 -17.78 35.60 -12.40
CA SER A 410 -18.62 36.46 -13.25
C SER A 410 -19.25 35.69 -14.42
N CYS A 411 -18.50 34.81 -15.07
CA CYS A 411 -18.98 33.98 -16.17
C CYS A 411 -20.06 32.99 -15.68
N PHE A 412 -19.77 32.28 -14.58
CA PHE A 412 -20.71 31.36 -13.95
C PHE A 412 -22.00 32.07 -13.51
N LEU A 413 -21.89 33.21 -12.84
CA LEU A 413 -23.06 34.00 -12.39
C LEU A 413 -23.90 34.49 -13.56
N THR A 414 -23.27 34.98 -14.63
CA THR A 414 -23.96 35.42 -15.84
C THR A 414 -24.72 34.27 -16.48
N LEU A 415 -24.08 33.12 -16.62
CA LEU A 415 -24.65 31.92 -17.23
C LEU A 415 -25.77 31.32 -16.37
N ALA A 416 -25.63 31.37 -15.04
CA ALA A 416 -26.67 31.00 -14.08
C ALA A 416 -27.88 31.95 -14.12
N MET A 417 -27.67 33.26 -14.27
CA MET A 417 -28.75 34.24 -14.44
C MET A 417 -29.50 34.02 -15.76
N VAL A 418 -28.78 33.80 -16.87
CA VAL A 418 -29.37 33.45 -18.17
C VAL A 418 -30.18 32.16 -18.05
N PHE A 419 -29.62 31.14 -17.42
CA PHE A 419 -30.29 29.87 -17.18
C PHE A 419 -31.56 30.05 -16.33
N TYR A 420 -31.49 30.83 -15.25
CA TYR A 420 -32.66 31.14 -14.41
C TYR A 420 -33.77 31.85 -15.22
N TRP A 421 -33.41 32.84 -16.04
CA TRP A 421 -34.33 33.61 -16.87
C TRP A 421 -35.10 32.73 -17.87
N PHE A 422 -34.42 31.78 -18.51
CA PHE A 422 -35.03 30.92 -19.53
C PHE A 422 -35.79 29.73 -18.95
N PHE A 423 -35.34 29.17 -17.84
CA PHE A 423 -35.79 27.85 -17.39
C PHE A 423 -36.55 27.83 -16.06
N PHE A 424 -36.30 28.77 -15.13
CA PHE A 424 -36.94 28.79 -13.81
C PHE A 424 -38.08 29.80 -13.68
N CYS A 425 -38.15 30.80 -14.57
CA CYS A 425 -39.22 31.81 -14.55
C CYS A 425 -40.62 31.28 -14.93
N GLY A 426 -40.80 29.97 -15.14
CA GLY A 426 -42.09 29.37 -15.49
C GLY A 426 -42.66 29.81 -16.85
N ARG A 427 -41.88 30.54 -17.65
CA ARG A 427 -42.24 31.04 -18.98
C ARG A 427 -41.84 30.03 -20.04
N THR A 428 -42.60 29.92 -21.12
CA THR A 428 -42.18 29.15 -22.29
C THR A 428 -40.96 29.81 -22.92
N PHE A 429 -40.04 29.01 -23.47
CA PHE A 429 -38.83 29.51 -24.14
C PHE A 429 -39.13 30.62 -25.16
N THR A 430 -40.24 30.47 -25.90
CA THR A 430 -40.73 31.45 -26.88
C THR A 430 -41.10 32.80 -26.25
N SER A 431 -41.73 32.80 -25.06
CA SER A 431 -42.09 34.02 -24.34
C SER A 431 -40.86 34.75 -23.79
N SER A 432 -39.91 34.00 -23.20
CA SER A 432 -38.66 34.58 -22.68
C SER A 432 -37.77 35.15 -23.79
N ALA A 433 -37.67 34.46 -24.94
CA ALA A 433 -36.93 34.94 -26.10
C ALA A 433 -37.54 36.22 -26.68
N ALA A 434 -38.87 36.29 -26.78
CA ALA A 434 -39.57 37.49 -27.26
C ALA A 434 -39.35 38.70 -26.34
N GLN A 435 -39.38 38.51 -25.02
CA GLN A 435 -39.09 39.57 -24.06
C GLN A 435 -37.62 40.00 -24.08
N LEU A 436 -36.68 39.07 -24.24
CA LEU A 436 -35.27 39.41 -24.38
C LEU A 436 -35.04 40.23 -25.66
N LEU A 437 -35.62 39.82 -26.79
CA LEU A 437 -35.61 40.58 -28.04
C LEU A 437 -36.24 41.97 -27.87
N LEU A 438 -37.35 42.08 -27.14
CA LEU A 438 -37.99 43.36 -26.84
C LEU A 438 -37.07 44.27 -26.02
N VAL A 439 -36.42 43.74 -24.98
CA VAL A 439 -35.47 44.50 -24.14
C VAL A 439 -34.24 44.91 -24.95
N VAL A 440 -33.68 44.02 -25.77
CA VAL A 440 -32.56 44.31 -26.66
C VAL A 440 -32.95 45.39 -27.66
N THR A 441 -34.13 45.30 -28.25
CA THR A 441 -34.64 46.31 -29.18
C THR A 441 -34.84 47.67 -28.48
N ALA A 442 -35.40 47.68 -27.26
CA ALA A 442 -35.56 48.88 -26.46
C ALA A 442 -34.21 49.50 -26.04
N MET A 443 -33.23 48.67 -25.69
CA MET A 443 -31.86 49.08 -25.37
C MET A 443 -31.14 49.66 -26.59
N LEU A 444 -31.21 48.97 -27.73
CA LEU A 444 -30.61 49.44 -28.99
C LEU A 444 -31.28 50.74 -29.47
N TYR A 445 -32.59 50.85 -29.32
CA TYR A 445 -33.33 52.07 -29.63
C TYR A 445 -32.99 53.22 -28.66
N GLY A 446 -32.91 52.94 -27.36
CA GLY A 446 -32.47 53.89 -26.35
C GLY A 446 -31.03 54.37 -26.56
N HIS A 447 -30.12 53.45 -26.90
CA HIS A 447 -28.74 53.76 -27.29
C HIS A 447 -28.69 54.57 -28.59
N GLY A 448 -29.59 54.31 -29.54
CA GLY A 448 -29.71 55.08 -30.79
C GLY A 448 -30.22 56.51 -30.59
N ILE A 449 -31.03 56.75 -29.55
CA ILE A 449 -31.59 58.07 -29.18
C ILE A 449 -30.63 58.87 -28.29
N LEU A 450 -29.73 58.22 -27.56
CA LEU A 450 -28.75 58.91 -26.71
C LEU A 450 -27.90 59.88 -27.56
N ALA A 451 -27.96 61.17 -27.22
CA ALA A 451 -27.13 62.20 -27.82
C ALA A 451 -25.64 61.89 -27.55
N SER A 452 -24.76 62.22 -28.50
CA SER A 452 -23.31 61.94 -28.43
C SER A 452 -22.60 62.56 -27.21
N GLU A 453 -23.26 63.47 -26.50
CA GLU A 453 -22.83 63.98 -25.20
C GLU A 453 -24.02 64.03 -24.24
N THR A 454 -24.04 63.14 -23.25
CA THR A 454 -24.90 63.28 -22.08
C THR A 454 -24.07 62.97 -20.83
N CYS A 455 -24.02 63.93 -19.90
CA CYS A 455 -23.20 63.87 -18.68
C CYS A 455 -21.68 63.67 -18.88
N GLY A 456 -21.06 64.31 -19.88
CA GLY A 456 -19.59 64.42 -19.97
C GLY A 456 -18.84 63.16 -20.40
N PHE A 457 -19.53 62.09 -20.82
CA PHE A 457 -18.93 60.90 -21.43
C PHE A 457 -19.34 60.81 -22.90
N ALA A 458 -18.36 60.71 -23.81
CA ALA A 458 -18.60 60.51 -25.24
C ALA A 458 -19.00 59.06 -25.50
N VAL A 459 -20.27 58.82 -25.83
CA VAL A 459 -20.77 57.48 -26.16
C VAL A 459 -20.49 57.19 -27.64
N GLN A 460 -19.62 56.21 -27.90
CA GLN A 460 -19.24 55.80 -29.25
C GLN A 460 -20.44 55.11 -29.94
N LYS A 461 -20.93 55.67 -31.06
CA LYS A 461 -22.01 55.05 -31.82
C LYS A 461 -21.53 53.74 -32.48
N ILE A 462 -22.32 52.68 -32.34
CA ILE A 462 -22.00 51.36 -32.91
C ILE A 462 -21.96 51.48 -34.45
N PRO A 463 -20.87 51.04 -35.12
CA PRO A 463 -20.77 51.09 -36.59
C PRO A 463 -21.82 50.21 -37.27
N SER A 464 -22.37 50.66 -38.41
CA SER A 464 -23.37 49.92 -39.19
C SER A 464 -22.86 48.58 -39.75
N SER A 465 -21.54 48.42 -39.86
CA SER A 465 -20.89 47.18 -40.33
C SER A 465 -21.07 45.99 -39.39
N TRP A 466 -21.43 46.20 -38.13
CA TRP A 466 -21.73 45.11 -37.19
C TRP A 466 -23.13 44.50 -37.39
N PHE A 467 -23.98 45.14 -38.19
CA PHE A 467 -25.36 44.68 -38.44
C PHE A 467 -25.57 44.14 -39.87
N GLU A 468 -24.55 44.17 -40.73
CA GLU A 468 -24.59 43.53 -42.04
C GLU A 468 -24.26 42.04 -41.90
N ILE A 469 -25.28 41.20 -41.98
CA ILE A 469 -25.10 39.75 -42.07
C ILE A 469 -24.68 39.44 -43.51
N GLN A 470 -23.55 38.76 -43.68
CA GLN A 470 -23.03 38.41 -44.99
C GLN A 470 -24.02 37.48 -45.71
N ASP A 471 -24.37 37.80 -46.96
CA ASP A 471 -25.35 37.05 -47.76
C ASP A 471 -24.99 35.55 -47.93
N SER A 472 -23.69 35.24 -47.84
CA SER A 472 -23.15 33.88 -47.80
C SER A 472 -23.59 33.09 -46.57
N ASP A 473 -23.65 33.74 -45.40
CA ASP A 473 -23.94 33.09 -44.12
C ASP A 473 -25.42 32.74 -43.98
N VAL A 474 -26.29 33.62 -44.48
CA VAL A 474 -27.73 33.36 -44.58
C VAL A 474 -27.98 32.21 -45.54
N LYS A 475 -27.35 32.20 -46.72
CA LYS A 475 -27.47 31.10 -47.70
C LYS A 475 -26.97 29.78 -47.15
N ASN A 476 -25.87 29.78 -46.39
CA ASN A 476 -25.32 28.58 -45.77
C ASN A 476 -26.25 28.04 -44.66
N SER A 477 -26.81 28.93 -43.85
CA SER A 477 -27.77 28.57 -42.81
C SER A 477 -29.06 27.96 -43.39
N VAL A 478 -29.61 28.59 -44.43
CA VAL A 478 -30.80 28.09 -45.13
C VAL A 478 -30.52 26.74 -45.80
N ARG A 479 -29.34 26.58 -46.43
CA ARG A 479 -28.92 25.26 -46.95
C ARG A 479 -28.88 24.22 -45.85
N TYR A 480 -28.25 24.52 -44.71
CA TYR A 480 -28.12 23.57 -43.61
C TYR A 480 -29.47 23.10 -43.05
N VAL A 481 -30.41 24.05 -42.87
CA VAL A 481 -31.77 23.74 -42.40
C VAL A 481 -32.51 22.89 -43.41
N SER A 482 -32.41 23.23 -44.71
CA SER A 482 -33.03 22.45 -45.78
C SER A 482 -32.47 21.02 -45.85
N ASP A 483 -31.14 20.88 -45.74
CA ASP A 483 -30.45 19.60 -45.73
C ASP A 483 -30.86 18.72 -44.54
N MET A 484 -30.96 19.32 -43.36
CA MET A 484 -31.41 18.64 -42.15
C MET A 484 -32.86 18.18 -42.28
N TRP A 485 -33.75 19.04 -42.77
CA TRP A 485 -35.16 18.70 -43.02
C TRP A 485 -35.29 17.55 -44.01
N ASN A 486 -34.55 17.59 -45.12
CA ASN A 486 -34.56 16.54 -46.13
C ASN A 486 -34.07 15.20 -45.57
N ARG A 487 -33.04 15.18 -44.72
CA ARG A 487 -32.57 13.97 -44.02
C ARG A 487 -33.62 13.38 -43.07
N VAL A 488 -34.31 14.23 -42.32
CA VAL A 488 -35.40 13.80 -41.42
C VAL A 488 -36.55 13.19 -42.22
N VAL A 489 -37.02 13.86 -43.28
CA VAL A 489 -38.10 13.36 -44.14
C VAL A 489 -37.70 12.05 -44.83
N HIS A 490 -36.45 11.93 -45.28
CA HIS A 490 -35.93 10.69 -45.87
C HIS A 490 -35.95 9.53 -44.87
N THR A 491 -35.55 9.79 -43.62
CA THR A 491 -35.53 8.79 -42.54
C THR A 491 -36.94 8.36 -42.15
N ILE A 492 -37.90 9.29 -42.07
CA ILE A 492 -39.32 8.99 -41.84
C ILE A 492 -39.88 8.14 -42.98
N LYS A 493 -39.54 8.46 -44.23
CA LYS A 493 -39.98 7.69 -45.41
C LYS A 493 -39.39 6.28 -45.43
N LEU A 494 -38.16 6.09 -44.96
CA LEU A 494 -37.55 4.77 -44.79
C LEU A 494 -38.22 3.98 -43.66
N LEU A 495 -38.52 4.62 -42.52
CA LEU A 495 -39.27 3.99 -41.43
C LEU A 495 -40.68 3.58 -41.87
N ALA A 496 -41.37 4.41 -42.66
CA ALA A 496 -42.72 4.14 -43.14
C ALA A 496 -42.80 2.97 -44.14
N LYS A 497 -41.69 2.60 -44.78
CA LYS A 497 -41.61 1.44 -45.68
C LYS A 497 -41.41 0.12 -44.95
N GLY A 498 -40.91 0.14 -43.70
CA GLY A 498 -40.84 -1.05 -42.83
C GLY A 498 -39.69 -2.01 -43.08
N ASP A 499 -38.75 -1.70 -43.98
CA ASP A 499 -37.72 -2.67 -44.41
C ASP A 499 -36.49 -2.77 -43.47
N ASP A 500 -36.27 -1.82 -42.54
CA ASP A 500 -35.03 -1.74 -41.73
C ASP A 500 -35.29 -1.65 -40.22
N TRP A 501 -35.32 -2.82 -39.57
CA TRP A 501 -35.54 -2.96 -38.12
C TRP A 501 -34.43 -2.33 -37.26
N SER A 502 -33.19 -2.27 -37.75
CA SER A 502 -32.07 -1.69 -37.00
C SER A 502 -32.24 -0.17 -36.85
N ARG A 503 -32.59 0.50 -37.95
CA ARG A 503 -32.94 1.94 -37.95
C ARG A 503 -34.15 2.22 -37.06
N PHE A 504 -35.16 1.35 -37.08
CA PHE A 504 -36.34 1.49 -36.22
C PHE A 504 -35.95 1.47 -34.73
N PHE A 505 -35.21 0.45 -34.28
CA PHE A 505 -34.78 0.38 -32.87
C PHE A 505 -33.89 1.55 -32.47
N GLN A 506 -32.98 1.99 -33.34
CA GLN A 506 -32.14 3.16 -33.06
C GLN A 506 -32.98 4.43 -32.87
N VAL A 507 -33.98 4.65 -33.72
CA VAL A 507 -34.91 5.79 -33.61
C VAL A 507 -35.80 5.65 -32.37
N VAL A 508 -36.31 4.46 -32.04
CA VAL A 508 -37.12 4.22 -30.84
C VAL A 508 -36.32 4.44 -29.56
N VAL A 509 -35.08 3.92 -29.48
CA VAL A 509 -34.18 4.16 -28.34
C VAL A 509 -33.86 5.64 -28.22
N PHE A 510 -33.57 6.32 -29.33
CA PHE A 510 -33.34 7.77 -29.34
C PHE A 510 -34.57 8.55 -28.88
N LEU A 511 -35.77 8.20 -29.36
CA LEU A 511 -37.03 8.83 -28.94
C LEU A 511 -37.37 8.53 -27.48
N TYR A 512 -37.03 7.34 -26.97
CA TYR A 512 -37.22 7.00 -25.57
C TYR A 512 -36.26 7.77 -24.66
N PHE A 513 -34.99 7.90 -25.07
CA PHE A 513 -34.00 8.73 -24.41
C PHE A 513 -34.40 10.22 -24.44
N PHE A 514 -34.87 10.70 -25.59
CA PHE A 514 -35.40 12.06 -25.75
C PHE A 514 -36.64 12.28 -24.87
N LYS A 515 -37.57 11.32 -24.82
CA LYS A 515 -38.72 11.35 -23.91
C LYS A 515 -38.29 11.36 -22.45
N TRP A 516 -37.27 10.57 -22.08
CA TRP A 516 -36.73 10.53 -20.73
C TRP A 516 -36.08 11.86 -20.34
N ILE A 517 -35.33 12.49 -21.25
CA ILE A 517 -34.76 13.84 -21.09
C ILE A 517 -35.85 14.91 -20.97
N VAL A 518 -36.92 14.81 -21.76
CA VAL A 518 -38.05 15.76 -21.72
C VAL A 518 -38.96 15.52 -20.51
N SER A 519 -38.99 14.29 -19.98
CA SER A 519 -39.76 13.90 -18.79
C SER A 519 -39.09 14.33 -17.49
N TYR A 520 -37.75 14.36 -17.43
CA TYR A 520 -37.05 15.18 -16.46
C TYR A 520 -37.18 16.64 -16.90
N SER A 521 -37.29 17.57 -15.96
CA SER A 521 -37.29 18.98 -16.36
C SER A 521 -35.97 19.27 -17.08
N LEU A 522 -36.03 19.54 -18.39
CA LEU A 522 -34.88 19.90 -19.23
C LEU A 522 -34.01 20.97 -18.54
N ALA A 523 -34.67 21.88 -17.80
CA ALA A 523 -34.05 22.85 -16.93
C ALA A 523 -33.10 22.20 -15.91
N VAL A 524 -33.59 21.25 -15.12
CA VAL A 524 -32.82 20.59 -14.05
C VAL A 524 -31.59 19.88 -14.61
N LEU A 525 -31.73 19.19 -15.76
CA LEU A 525 -30.61 18.53 -16.42
C LEU A 525 -29.53 19.53 -16.87
N VAL A 526 -29.94 20.62 -17.54
CA VAL A 526 -29.00 21.66 -17.99
C VAL A 526 -28.32 22.35 -16.80
N GLY A 527 -29.04 22.56 -15.69
CA GLY A 527 -28.48 23.11 -14.46
C GLY A 527 -27.40 22.22 -13.85
N PHE A 528 -27.63 20.90 -13.76
CA PHE A 528 -26.63 19.95 -13.28
C PHE A 528 -25.41 19.90 -14.19
N VAL A 529 -25.59 19.88 -15.51
CA VAL A 529 -24.48 19.90 -16.47
C VAL A 529 -23.65 21.18 -16.33
N LEU A 530 -24.30 22.32 -16.09
CA LEU A 530 -23.63 23.59 -15.90
C LEU A 530 -22.76 23.61 -14.64
N VAL A 531 -23.32 23.21 -13.50
CA VAL A 531 -22.57 23.13 -12.23
C VAL A 531 -21.43 22.13 -12.37
N PHE A 532 -21.72 20.94 -12.93
CA PHE A 532 -20.73 19.89 -13.10
C PHE A 532 -19.57 20.33 -14.01
N ALA A 533 -19.83 21.05 -15.10
CA ALA A 533 -18.78 21.54 -16.00
C ALA A 533 -17.81 22.51 -15.29
N PHE A 534 -18.29 23.34 -14.38
CA PHE A 534 -17.44 24.29 -13.63
C PHE A 534 -16.74 23.68 -12.40
N THR A 535 -17.24 22.55 -11.88
CA THR A 535 -16.64 21.88 -10.71
C THR A 535 -15.75 20.70 -11.07
N ALA A 536 -16.08 19.94 -12.13
CA ALA A 536 -15.44 18.67 -12.42
C ALA A 536 -13.97 18.84 -12.86
N PHE A 537 -13.66 19.85 -13.67
CA PHE A 537 -12.29 20.09 -14.14
C PHE A 537 -11.37 20.61 -13.02
N PHE A 538 -11.89 21.50 -12.17
CA PHE A 538 -11.18 21.97 -10.97
C PHE A 538 -10.88 20.82 -10.00
N VAL A 539 -11.88 19.99 -9.68
CA VAL A 539 -11.71 18.82 -8.82
C VAL A 539 -10.75 17.80 -9.47
N TYR A 540 -10.85 17.59 -10.78
CA TYR A 540 -9.95 16.68 -11.48
C TYR A 540 -8.50 17.13 -11.40
N GLU A 541 -8.20 18.41 -11.60
CA GLU A 541 -6.83 18.95 -11.51
C GLU A 541 -6.28 18.84 -10.07
N GLN A 542 -7.09 19.14 -9.07
CA GLN A 542 -6.67 19.06 -7.66
C GLN A 542 -6.38 17.62 -7.19
N TYR A 543 -7.05 16.63 -7.78
CA TYR A 543 -6.91 15.22 -7.43
C TYR A 543 -6.29 14.37 -8.55
N GLU A 544 -5.65 15.00 -9.55
CA GLU A 544 -5.15 14.33 -10.77
C GLU A 544 -4.24 13.15 -10.40
N SER A 545 -3.27 13.37 -9.50
CA SER A 545 -2.36 12.31 -9.04
C SER A 545 -3.03 11.15 -8.29
N VAL A 546 -4.19 11.38 -7.66
CA VAL A 546 -4.96 10.35 -6.94
C VAL A 546 -5.85 9.59 -7.91
N ILE A 547 -6.51 10.30 -8.82
CA ILE A 547 -7.35 9.73 -9.88
C ILE A 547 -6.50 8.90 -10.84
N GLU A 548 -5.28 9.33 -11.15
CA GLU A 548 -4.35 8.55 -11.97
C GLU A 548 -3.79 7.34 -11.24
N GLY A 549 -3.46 7.44 -9.94
CA GLY A 549 -3.06 6.29 -9.14
C GLY A 549 -4.18 5.23 -9.06
N LEU A 550 -5.41 5.66 -8.76
CA LEU A 550 -6.59 4.80 -8.77
C LEU A 550 -6.91 4.26 -10.16
N GLY A 551 -6.75 5.09 -11.19
CA GLY A 551 -6.95 4.73 -12.59
C GLY A 551 -5.96 3.68 -13.04
N ALA A 552 -4.67 3.84 -12.71
CA ALA A 552 -3.62 2.87 -12.98
C ALA A 552 -3.83 1.57 -12.20
N PHE A 553 -4.28 1.64 -10.94
CA PHE A 553 -4.65 0.47 -10.15
C PHE A 553 -5.85 -0.27 -10.75
N LEU A 554 -6.90 0.45 -11.15
CA LEU A 554 -8.06 -0.13 -11.84
C LEU A 554 -7.66 -0.73 -13.18
N LEU A 555 -6.83 -0.04 -13.98
CA LEU A 555 -6.30 -0.54 -15.25
C LEU A 555 -5.44 -1.78 -15.03
N PHE A 556 -4.64 -1.82 -13.97
CA PHE A 556 -3.89 -3.00 -13.57
C PHE A 556 -4.83 -4.15 -13.23
N CYS A 557 -5.83 -3.95 -12.36
CA CYS A 557 -6.83 -4.96 -12.05
C CYS A 557 -7.59 -5.43 -13.30
N ILE A 558 -7.91 -4.53 -14.23
CA ILE A 558 -8.59 -4.84 -15.50
C ILE A 558 -7.66 -5.57 -16.48
N MET A 559 -6.40 -5.17 -16.63
CA MET A 559 -5.45 -5.81 -17.53
C MET A 559 -5.01 -7.17 -16.99
N GLU A 560 -4.85 -7.30 -15.68
CA GLU A 560 -4.56 -8.54 -15.00
C GLU A 560 -5.76 -9.48 -15.10
N SER A 561 -6.99 -9.03 -14.79
CA SER A 561 -8.19 -9.83 -15.02
C SER A 561 -8.41 -10.17 -16.49
N LYS A 562 -8.15 -9.27 -17.44
CA LYS A 562 -8.21 -9.54 -18.89
C LYS A 562 -7.16 -10.56 -19.33
N GLY A 563 -5.93 -10.45 -18.85
CA GLY A 563 -4.85 -11.42 -19.11
C GLY A 563 -5.16 -12.80 -18.53
N LEU A 564 -5.85 -12.84 -17.40
CA LEU A 564 -6.33 -14.07 -16.77
C LEU A 564 -7.52 -14.68 -17.49
N ILE A 565 -8.48 -13.86 -17.92
CA ILE A 565 -9.62 -14.28 -18.75
C ILE A 565 -9.11 -14.83 -20.10
N MET A 566 -8.14 -14.17 -20.74
CA MET A 566 -7.53 -14.66 -22.00
C MET A 566 -6.77 -15.98 -21.82
N ARG A 567 -6.24 -16.28 -20.64
CA ARG A 567 -5.56 -17.56 -20.33
C ARG A 567 -6.51 -18.66 -19.87
N ALA A 568 -7.72 -18.30 -19.43
CA ALA A 568 -8.74 -19.23 -18.94
C ALA A 568 -9.74 -19.67 -20.02
N LEU A 569 -9.74 -18.98 -21.17
CA LEU A 569 -10.57 -19.30 -22.31
C LEU A 569 -9.99 -20.48 -23.11
N PRO A 570 -10.82 -21.44 -23.57
CA PRO A 570 -10.38 -22.48 -24.51
C PRO A 570 -9.73 -21.86 -25.74
N ASP A 571 -8.69 -22.50 -26.29
CA ASP A 571 -7.90 -21.99 -27.43
C ASP A 571 -8.76 -21.54 -28.63
N SER A 572 -9.93 -22.16 -28.82
CA SER A 572 -10.90 -21.80 -29.86
C SER A 572 -11.52 -20.41 -29.69
N ILE A 573 -11.71 -19.93 -28.47
CA ILE A 573 -12.26 -18.60 -28.17
C ILE A 573 -11.14 -17.54 -28.14
N THR A 574 -9.95 -17.92 -27.68
CA THR A 574 -8.76 -17.07 -27.69
C THR A 574 -8.36 -16.70 -29.14
N ALA A 575 -8.44 -17.66 -30.08
CA ALA A 575 -8.24 -17.43 -31.51
C ALA A 575 -9.33 -16.52 -32.13
N PHE A 576 -10.59 -16.66 -31.70
CA PHE A 576 -11.70 -15.81 -32.18
C PHE A 576 -11.52 -14.35 -31.73
N ILE A 577 -11.10 -14.12 -30.49
CA ILE A 577 -10.85 -12.77 -29.95
C ILE A 577 -9.61 -12.13 -30.58
N GLN A 578 -8.53 -12.89 -30.81
CA GLN A 578 -7.36 -12.39 -31.55
C GLN A 578 -7.72 -12.00 -33.00
N ASN A 579 -8.49 -12.82 -33.72
CA ASN A 579 -8.96 -12.46 -35.06
C ASN A 579 -9.88 -11.23 -35.08
N SER A 580 -10.70 -11.02 -34.04
CA SER A 580 -11.55 -9.83 -33.93
C SER A 580 -10.76 -8.53 -33.71
N ASN A 581 -9.64 -8.59 -32.96
CA ASN A 581 -8.77 -7.44 -32.73
C ASN A 581 -7.91 -7.09 -33.97
N VAL A 582 -7.47 -8.10 -34.73
CA VAL A 582 -6.76 -7.89 -36.01
C VAL A 582 -7.71 -7.26 -37.05
N SER A 583 -8.97 -7.72 -37.11
CA SER A 583 -9.99 -7.14 -38.00
C SER A 583 -10.31 -5.67 -37.67
N HIS A 584 -10.28 -5.28 -36.38
CA HIS A 584 -10.46 -3.89 -35.97
C HIS A 584 -9.24 -3.01 -36.27
N GLN A 585 -8.02 -3.54 -36.19
CA GLN A 585 -6.80 -2.81 -36.59
C GLN A 585 -6.66 -2.67 -38.11
N GLU A 586 -7.12 -3.64 -38.91
CA GLU A 586 -7.16 -3.50 -40.37
C GLU A 586 -8.22 -2.50 -40.83
N LYS A 587 -9.40 -2.45 -40.18
CA LYS A 587 -10.41 -1.43 -40.47
C LYS A 587 -9.97 0.00 -40.12
N ALA A 588 -9.17 0.17 -39.06
CA ALA A 588 -8.64 1.48 -38.67
C ALA A 588 -7.44 1.95 -39.51
N ARG A 589 -6.83 1.09 -40.33
CA ARG A 589 -5.79 1.47 -41.31
C ARG A 589 -6.36 1.76 -42.71
N LEU A 590 -7.64 1.45 -42.93
CA LEU A 590 -8.34 1.65 -44.21
C LEU A 590 -9.44 2.74 -44.14
N SER A 591 -9.52 3.47 -43.02
CA SER A 591 -10.25 4.73 -42.84
C SER A 591 -9.27 5.82 -42.47
#